data_AF-A0A536GF01-F1
#
_entry.id   AF-A0A536GF01-F1
#
_cell.length_a   1.000
_cell.length_b   1.000
_cell.length_c   1.000
_cell.angle_alpha   90.00
_cell.angle_beta   90.00
_cell.angle_gamma   90.00
#
_symmetry.space_group_name_H-M   'P 1'
#
loop_
_entity.id
_entity.type
_entity.pdbx_description
1 polymer ?
#
loop_
_entity_poly.entity_id
_entity_poly.type
_entity_poly.pdbx_seq_one_letter_code
_entity_poly.pdbx_strand_id
1 'polypeptide(L)'
;MHIYLDGSAALDPDVGERLAHLADAGHRLVLVAPDSHPATALASLSDRTTTLPAQPPRGSWFLTADPATCGDRQPGLRTVLIGPRENPPRPTRCDSTARDLREAVLEILAADAMS
;
A
#
# COMPACT_ATOMS: atom_id res chain seq x y z
N MET A 1 -8.52 0.24 -9.85
CA MET A 1 -8.22 -0.72 -8.75
C MET A 1 -8.17 0.01 -7.41
N HIS A 2 -8.36 -0.67 -6.25
CA HIS A 2 -8.15 -0.05 -4.93
C HIS A 2 -6.73 -0.34 -4.44
N ILE A 3 -6.07 0.68 -3.92
CA ILE A 3 -4.75 0.59 -3.30
C ILE A 3 -4.90 1.13 -1.88
N TYR A 4 -4.80 0.23 -0.91
CA TYR A 4 -4.83 0.52 0.50
C TYR A 4 -3.40 0.82 0.97
N LEU A 5 -3.21 1.96 1.62
CA LEU A 5 -1.93 2.39 2.16
C LEU A 5 -2.02 2.40 3.68
N ASP A 6 -1.26 1.56 4.35
CA ASP A 6 -1.12 1.61 5.80
C ASP A 6 -0.41 2.90 6.24
N GLY A 7 -0.79 3.45 7.39
CA GLY A 7 -0.15 4.64 7.96
C GLY A 7 1.38 4.52 8.05
N SER A 8 1.91 3.32 8.34
CA SER A 8 3.36 3.06 8.40
C SER A 8 4.07 3.28 7.07
N ALA A 9 3.43 2.96 5.94
CA ALA A 9 3.95 3.17 4.60
C ALA A 9 3.76 4.62 4.11
N ALA A 10 2.93 5.41 4.79
CA ALA A 10 2.63 6.78 4.44
C ALA A 10 3.57 7.81 5.09
N LEU A 11 4.65 7.35 5.74
CA LEU A 11 5.67 8.19 6.38
C LEU A 11 6.81 8.59 5.42
N ASP A 12 6.81 8.09 4.17
CA ASP A 12 7.76 8.51 3.13
C ASP A 12 7.57 10.01 2.84
N PRO A 13 8.63 10.85 2.89
CA PRO A 13 8.50 12.29 2.66
C PRO A 13 7.99 12.63 1.25
N ASP A 14 8.24 11.77 0.27
CA ASP A 14 7.82 11.94 -1.12
C ASP A 14 6.52 11.17 -1.43
N VAL A 15 5.80 10.70 -0.39
CA VAL A 15 4.59 9.88 -0.54
C VAL A 15 3.56 10.52 -1.48
N GLY A 16 3.37 11.84 -1.41
CA GLY A 16 2.40 12.54 -2.24
C GLY A 16 2.72 12.44 -3.74
N GLU A 17 3.98 12.69 -4.12
CA GLU A 17 4.44 12.61 -5.52
C GLU A 17 4.37 11.17 -6.03
N ARG A 18 4.85 10.21 -5.23
CA ARG A 18 4.88 8.80 -5.61
C ARG A 18 3.49 8.24 -5.84
N LEU A 19 2.54 8.61 -4.98
CA LEU A 19 1.15 8.19 -5.10
C LEU A 19 0.38 8.91 -6.21
N ALA A 20 0.78 10.13 -6.59
CA ALA A 20 0.12 10.88 -7.66
C ALA A 20 0.08 10.07 -8.96
N HIS A 21 1.14 9.35 -9.30
CA HIS A 21 1.18 8.48 -10.48
C HIS A 21 0.11 7.38 -10.47
N LEU A 22 -0.20 6.81 -9.31
CA LEU A 22 -1.25 5.79 -9.17
C LEU A 22 -2.64 6.43 -9.30
N ALA A 23 -2.82 7.63 -8.74
CA ALA A 23 -4.08 8.38 -8.88
C ALA A 23 -4.31 8.80 -10.34
N ASP A 24 -3.28 9.27 -11.03
CA ASP A 24 -3.31 9.64 -12.46
C ASP A 24 -3.62 8.43 -13.35
N ALA A 25 -3.15 7.23 -12.97
CA ALA A 25 -3.52 5.96 -13.60
C ALA A 25 -4.96 5.50 -13.28
N GLY A 26 -5.74 6.29 -12.55
CA GLY A 26 -7.13 6.00 -12.22
C GLY A 26 -7.32 5.00 -11.07
N HIS A 27 -6.29 4.75 -10.27
CA HIS A 27 -6.41 3.93 -9.06
C HIS A 27 -7.03 4.73 -7.91
N ARG A 28 -7.85 4.06 -7.09
CA ARG A 28 -8.41 4.66 -5.88
C ARG A 28 -7.47 4.40 -4.72
N LEU A 29 -6.96 5.48 -4.13
CA LEU A 29 -6.02 5.42 -3.02
C LEU A 29 -6.79 5.59 -1.70
N VAL A 30 -6.66 4.61 -0.81
CA VAL A 30 -7.35 4.59 0.47
C VAL A 30 -6.32 4.50 1.60
N LEU A 31 -6.29 5.51 2.47
CA LEU A 31 -5.43 5.48 3.66
C LEU A 31 -6.07 4.60 4.74
N VAL A 32 -5.30 3.66 5.29
CA VAL A 32 -5.67 2.84 6.46
C VAL A 32 -4.89 3.37 7.66
N ALA A 33 -5.46 4.34 8.39
CA ALA A 33 -4.82 4.97 9.54
C ALA A 33 -5.86 5.69 10.43
N PRO A 34 -5.52 6.01 11.69
CA PRO A 34 -6.33 6.90 12.53
C PRO A 34 -6.48 8.31 11.91
N ASP A 35 -7.57 9.01 12.24
CA ASP A 35 -7.85 10.36 11.72
C ASP A 35 -6.77 11.41 12.08
N SER A 36 -6.01 11.17 13.14
CA SER A 36 -4.91 12.02 13.56
C SER A 36 -3.62 11.80 12.76
N HIS A 37 -3.58 10.84 11.84
CA HIS A 37 -2.37 10.51 11.10
C HIS A 37 -2.00 11.63 10.12
N PRO A 38 -0.74 12.08 10.03
CA PRO A 38 -0.35 13.21 9.19
C PRO A 38 -0.64 12.99 7.70
N ALA A 39 -0.53 11.74 7.22
CA ALA A 39 -0.83 11.37 5.85
C ALA A 39 -2.30 11.59 5.44
N THR A 40 -3.20 11.85 6.40
CA THR A 40 -4.57 12.23 6.07
C THR A 40 -4.63 13.49 5.21
N ALA A 41 -3.65 14.41 5.30
CA ALA A 41 -3.64 15.64 4.52
C ALA A 41 -3.23 15.46 3.03
N LEU A 42 -2.90 14.24 2.58
CA LEU A 42 -2.44 13.99 1.21
C LEU A 42 -3.57 14.19 0.18
N ALA A 43 -3.31 15.05 -0.81
CA ALA A 43 -4.26 15.38 -1.87
C ALA A 43 -4.61 14.20 -2.79
N SER A 44 -3.68 13.24 -2.96
CA SER A 44 -3.87 12.07 -3.84
C SER A 44 -4.83 11.02 -3.27
N LEU A 45 -5.23 11.13 -1.99
CA LEU A 45 -6.11 10.15 -1.34
C LEU A 45 -7.55 10.31 -1.84
N SER A 46 -8.15 9.20 -2.23
CA SER A 46 -9.57 9.11 -2.61
C SER A 46 -10.47 8.90 -1.39
N ASP A 47 -9.99 8.19 -0.37
CA ASP A 47 -10.76 7.85 0.82
C ASP A 47 -9.85 7.51 2.02
N ARG A 48 -10.45 7.32 3.20
CA ARG A 48 -9.77 6.98 4.45
C ARG A 48 -10.59 5.99 5.27
N THR A 49 -9.90 5.11 5.97
CA THR A 49 -10.49 4.18 6.93
C THR A 49 -9.50 3.92 8.06
N THR A 50 -9.98 3.51 9.23
CA THR A 50 -9.12 3.13 10.35
C THR A 50 -8.69 1.66 10.29
N THR A 51 -9.38 0.85 9.48
CA THR A 51 -9.12 -0.58 9.35
C THR A 51 -9.33 -1.03 7.90
N LEU A 52 -8.51 -1.97 7.44
CA LEU A 52 -8.71 -2.61 6.15
C LEU A 52 -10.09 -3.30 6.11
N PRO A 53 -10.88 -3.14 5.03
CA PRO A 53 -12.17 -3.82 4.92
C PRO A 53 -12.00 -5.34 4.97
N ALA A 54 -12.98 -6.04 5.54
CA ALA A 54 -12.94 -7.51 5.63
C ALA A 54 -12.96 -8.20 4.26
N GLN A 55 -13.50 -7.54 3.24
CA GLN A 55 -13.59 -8.03 1.87
C GLN A 55 -13.21 -6.90 0.90
N PRO A 56 -11.91 -6.66 0.68
CA PRO A 56 -11.47 -5.68 -0.30
C PRO A 56 -11.87 -6.15 -1.71
N PRO A 57 -12.15 -5.22 -2.65
CA PRO A 57 -12.42 -5.58 -4.04
C PRO A 57 -11.29 -6.44 -4.63
N ARG A 58 -11.63 -7.37 -5.54
CA ARG A 58 -10.60 -8.21 -6.17
C ARG A 58 -9.58 -7.37 -6.94
N GLY A 59 -8.34 -7.84 -6.89
CA GLY A 59 -7.20 -7.15 -7.48
C GLY A 59 -6.67 -6.03 -6.58
N SER A 60 -7.25 -5.78 -5.40
CA SER A 60 -6.74 -4.71 -4.54
C SER A 60 -5.31 -4.97 -4.07
N TRP A 61 -4.61 -3.88 -3.75
CA TRP A 61 -3.28 -3.93 -3.15
C TRP A 61 -3.30 -3.32 -1.75
N PHE A 62 -2.48 -3.86 -0.85
CA PHE A 62 -2.24 -3.30 0.47
C PHE A 62 -0.74 -3.10 0.68
N LEU A 63 -0.36 -1.85 0.93
CA LEU A 63 1.02 -1.41 1.09
C LEU A 63 1.27 -1.08 2.56
N THR A 64 2.29 -1.69 3.17
CA THR A 64 2.59 -1.52 4.59
C THR A 64 4.09 -1.51 4.84
N ALA A 65 4.55 -0.77 5.85
CA ALA A 65 5.91 -0.91 6.38
C ALA A 65 5.97 -1.75 7.67
N ASP A 66 4.82 -2.19 8.19
CA ASP A 66 4.71 -3.05 9.36
C ASP A 66 4.47 -4.52 8.96
N PRO A 67 5.45 -5.42 9.16
CA PRO A 67 5.30 -6.84 8.81
C PRO A 67 4.20 -7.57 9.60
N ALA A 68 3.77 -7.04 10.75
CA ALA A 68 2.68 -7.63 11.53
C ALA A 68 1.32 -7.52 10.83
N THR A 69 1.16 -6.54 9.93
CA THR A 69 -0.11 -6.28 9.24
C THR A 69 -0.40 -7.25 8.08
N CYS A 70 0.58 -8.04 7.64
CA CYS A 70 0.41 -9.05 6.59
C CYS A 70 -0.09 -10.42 7.07
N GLY A 71 -0.54 -10.52 8.33
CA GLY A 71 -0.79 -11.79 9.02
C GLY A 71 -1.81 -12.73 8.35
N ASP A 72 -2.90 -12.17 7.85
CA ASP A 72 -4.03 -12.92 7.30
C ASP A 72 -4.23 -12.62 5.81
N ARG A 73 -4.00 -13.63 4.98
CA ARG A 73 -4.18 -13.53 3.53
C ARG A 73 -5.66 -13.39 3.20
N GLN A 74 -6.05 -12.25 2.64
CA GLN A 74 -7.39 -12.04 2.12
C GLN A 74 -7.45 -12.40 0.63
N PRO A 75 -8.40 -13.23 0.18
CA PRO A 75 -8.52 -13.60 -1.23
C PRO A 75 -8.70 -12.38 -2.14
N GLY A 76 -7.82 -12.25 -3.14
CA GLY A 76 -7.87 -11.14 -4.10
C GLY A 76 -7.26 -9.83 -3.62
N LEU A 77 -6.63 -9.81 -2.45
CA LEU A 77 -5.76 -8.74 -1.97
C LEU A 77 -4.29 -9.17 -2.13
N ARG A 78 -3.47 -8.34 -2.77
CA ARG A 78 -2.02 -8.49 -2.79
C ARG A 78 -1.39 -7.58 -1.74
N THR A 79 -0.57 -8.14 -0.87
CA THR A 79 0.11 -7.42 0.22
C THR A 79 1.59 -7.18 -0.11
N VAL A 80 2.07 -5.97 0.11
CA VAL A 80 3.46 -5.58 -0.16
C VAL A 80 4.08 -4.97 1.09
N LEU A 81 5.19 -5.54 1.54
CA LEU A 81 6.02 -4.94 2.59
C LEU A 81 6.97 -3.92 1.97
N ILE A 82 6.87 -2.67 2.40
CA ILE A 82 7.77 -1.56 2.05
C ILE A 82 8.82 -1.43 3.14
N GLY A 83 10.10 -1.44 2.74
CA GLY A 83 11.20 -1.17 3.64
C GLY A 83 12.52 -1.67 3.09
N PRO A 84 13.65 -1.22 3.67
CA PRO A 84 14.95 -1.70 3.25
C PRO A 84 14.99 -3.23 3.35
N ARG A 85 15.56 -3.88 2.34
CA ARG A 85 15.81 -5.33 2.32
C ARG A 85 16.95 -5.68 3.30
N GLU A 86 16.81 -5.30 4.57
CA GLU A 86 17.68 -5.79 5.63
C GLU A 86 17.23 -7.22 5.90
N ASN A 87 18.01 -8.20 5.43
CA ASN A 87 17.83 -9.65 5.62
C ASN A 87 16.92 -9.97 6.82
N PRO A 88 15.60 -10.14 6.61
CA PRO A 88 14.72 -10.37 7.73
C PRO A 88 15.03 -11.78 8.24
N PRO A 89 15.27 -11.98 9.55
CA PRO A 89 15.52 -13.31 10.10
C PRO A 89 14.29 -14.24 10.00
N ARG A 90 13.16 -13.80 9.42
CA ARG A 90 11.94 -14.57 9.22
C ARG A 90 11.32 -14.30 7.84
N PRO A 91 10.67 -15.29 7.22
CA PRO A 91 9.80 -15.06 6.07
C PRO A 91 8.71 -14.05 6.46
N THR A 92 8.57 -12.98 5.69
CA THR A 92 7.38 -12.12 5.81
C THR A 92 6.15 -12.89 5.34
N ARG A 93 4.98 -12.58 5.92
CA ARG A 93 3.69 -13.11 5.47
C ARG A 93 3.11 -12.36 4.27
N CYS A 94 3.70 -11.21 3.90
CA CYS A 94 3.26 -10.44 2.75
C CYS A 94 3.54 -11.21 1.44
N ASP A 95 2.72 -10.96 0.42
CA ASP A 95 2.85 -11.62 -0.89
C ASP A 95 4.12 -11.19 -1.64
N SER A 96 4.58 -9.94 -1.45
CA SER A 96 5.84 -9.44 -2.00
C SER A 96 6.51 -8.39 -1.09
N THR A 97 7.71 -7.97 -1.49
CA THR A 97 8.50 -6.94 -0.78
C THR A 97 9.07 -5.93 -1.77
N ALA A 98 8.98 -4.65 -1.41
CA ALA A 98 9.55 -3.53 -2.14
C ALA A 98 10.52 -2.78 -1.22
N ARG A 99 11.67 -2.37 -1.74
CA ARG A 99 12.70 -1.63 -1.01
C ARG A 99 12.17 -0.28 -0.51
N ASP A 100 11.31 0.34 -1.29
CA ASP A 100 10.74 1.65 -1.05
C ASP A 100 9.38 1.78 -1.74
N LEU A 101 8.64 2.85 -1.41
CA LEU A 101 7.32 3.11 -2.00
C LEU A 101 7.37 3.29 -3.52
N ARG A 102 8.48 3.80 -4.06
CA ARG A 102 8.65 3.98 -5.50
C ARG A 102 8.71 2.63 -6.22
N GLU A 103 9.47 1.66 -5.70
CA GLU A 103 9.50 0.30 -6.25
C GLU A 103 8.10 -0.34 -6.21
N ALA A 104 7.36 -0.18 -5.11
CA ALA A 104 5.98 -0.69 -5.00
C ALA A 104 5.04 -0.06 -6.04
N VAL A 105 5.10 1.27 -6.22
CA VAL A 105 4.31 2.00 -7.23
C VAL A 105 4.61 1.46 -8.64
N LEU A 106 5.88 1.26 -8.98
CA LEU A 106 6.27 0.73 -10.29
C LEU A 106 5.78 -0.71 -10.48
N GLU A 107 5.83 -1.55 -9.45
CA GLU A 107 5.31 -2.93 -9.51
C GLU A 107 3.80 -2.94 -9.77
N ILE A 108 3.05 -2.05 -9.12
CA ILE A 108 1.60 -1.94 -9.30
C ILE A 108 1.26 -1.51 -10.73
N LEU A 109 1.91 -0.45 -11.23
CA LEU A 109 1.69 0.06 -12.58
C LEU A 109 2.07 -1.00 -13.64
N ALA A 110 3.16 -1.73 -13.43
CA ALA A 110 3.56 -2.81 -14.31
C ALA A 110 2.54 -3.97 -14.30
N ALA A 111 2.01 -4.32 -13.12
CA ALA A 111 0.99 -5.36 -12.99
C ALA A 111 -0.33 -4.96 -13.67
N ASP A 112 -0.74 -3.69 -13.57
CA ASP A 112 -1.95 -3.17 -14.22
C ASP A 112 -1.82 -3.17 -15.75
N ALA A 113 -0.65 -2.81 -16.29
CA ALA A 113 -0.40 -2.82 -17.73
C ALA A 113 -0.42 -4.22 -18.38
N MET A 114 -0.30 -5.28 -17.58
CA MET A 114 -0.32 -6.68 -18.03
C MET A 114 -1.66 -7.38 -17.79
N SER A 115 -2.65 -6.69 -17.21
CA SER A 115 -3.99 -7.22 -16.93
C SER A 115 -5.03 -6.82 -17.97
#